data_AF-A0A2E5C3K7-F1
#
_entry.id   AF-A0A2E5C3K7-F1
#
_cell.length_a   1.000
_cell.length_b   1.000
_cell.length_c   1.000
_cell.angle_alpha   90.00
_cell.angle_beta   90.00
_cell.angle_gamma   90.00
#
_symmetry.space_group_name_H-M   'P 1'
#
loop_
_entity.id
_entity.type
_entity.pdbx_description
1 polymer ?
#
loop_
_entity_poly.entity_id
_entity_poly.type
_entity_poly.pdbx_seq_one_letter_code
_entity_poly.pdbx_strand_id
1 'polypeptide(L)' 'MMRNRIFGDTPVRRLIVSVEMATVQAIDEQLGYRRTYSHGNRSEFVRQAIEEKLQRDAQRFDD' A
#
# COMPACT_ATOMS: atom_id res chain seq x y z
N MET A 1 20.65 1.26 -14.21
CA MET A 1 19.29 1.52 -13.70
C MET A 1 18.99 0.49 -12.63
N MET A 2 18.65 0.90 -11.40
CA MET A 2 18.34 -0.04 -10.32
C MET A 2 17.04 -0.77 -10.65
N ARG A 3 17.12 -2.09 -10.86
CA ARG A 3 15.96 -2.97 -10.99
C ARG A 3 15.23 -3.00 -9.66
N ASN A 4 13.98 -2.54 -9.62
CA ASN A 4 13.10 -2.75 -8.48
C ASN A 4 12.79 -4.25 -8.40
N ARG A 5 13.51 -5.00 -7.55
CA ARG A 5 13.38 -6.47 -7.43
C ARG A 5 11.95 -6.94 -7.12
N ILE A 6 11.12 -6.08 -6.53
CA ILE A 6 9.72 -6.35 -6.17
C ILE A 6 8.82 -6.40 -7.42
N PHE A 7 9.12 -5.59 -8.45
CA PHE A 7 8.26 -5.42 -9.63
C PHE A 7 8.91 -5.92 -10.92
N GLY A 8 10.06 -6.61 -10.83
CA GLY A 8 10.75 -7.17 -11.99
C GLY A 8 11.11 -6.12 -13.05
N ASP A 9 10.77 -6.44 -14.31
CA ASP A 9 10.89 -5.54 -15.49
C ASP A 9 9.59 -4.77 -15.78
N THR A 10 8.59 -4.83 -14.89
CA THR A 10 7.34 -4.08 -15.05
C THR A 10 7.58 -2.59 -14.76
N PRO A 11 7.12 -1.67 -15.64
CA PRO A 11 7.24 -0.24 -15.39
C PRO A 11 6.40 0.15 -14.16
N VAL A 12 7.05 0.79 -13.18
CA VAL A 12 6.41 1.25 -11.93
C VAL A 12 6.24 2.76 -11.97
N ARG A 13 5.05 3.24 -11.56
CA ARG A 13 4.78 4.66 -11.32
C ARG A 13 4.45 4.90 -9.86
N ARG A 14 5.00 5.96 -9.27
CA ARG A 14 4.66 6.38 -7.90
C ARG A 14 3.29 7.04 -7.89
N LEU A 15 2.43 6.59 -6.97
CA LEU A 15 1.18 7.27 -6.62
C LEU A 15 1.44 8.18 -5.41
N ILE A 16 1.15 9.47 -5.53
CA ILE A 16 1.27 10.45 -4.44
C ILE A 16 -0.13 10.95 -4.14
N VAL A 17 -0.59 10.77 -2.90
CA VAL A 17 -1.95 11.14 -2.46
C VAL A 17 -1.89 11.87 -1.13
N SER A 18 -2.81 12.82 -0.97
CA SER A 18 -3.08 13.49 0.31
C SER A 18 -4.16 12.70 1.05
N VAL A 19 -3.91 12.39 2.32
CA VAL A 19 -4.84 11.67 3.21
C VAL A 19 -4.85 12.35 4.57
N GLU A 20 -5.90 12.10 5.35
CA GLU A 20 -5.99 12.64 6.70
C GLU A 20 -4.92 12.07 7.62
N MET A 21 -4.40 12.90 8.52
CA MET A 21 -3.39 12.48 9.50
C MET A 21 -3.88 11.33 10.39
N ALA A 22 -5.18 11.29 10.71
CA ALA A 22 -5.79 10.23 11.48
C ALA A 22 -5.70 8.87 10.76
N THR A 23 -5.87 8.86 9.43
CA THR A 23 -5.72 7.65 8.61
C THR A 23 -4.29 7.13 8.66
N VAL A 24 -3.29 8.02 8.56
CA VAL A 24 -1.88 7.62 8.64
C VAL A 24 -1.56 7.02 10.02
N GLN A 25 -2.07 7.62 11.08
CA GLN A 25 -1.90 7.11 12.45
C GLN A 25 -2.53 5.74 12.64
N ALA A 26 -3.75 5.52 12.14
CA ALA A 26 -4.40 4.22 12.21
C ALA A 26 -3.59 3.13 11.48
N ILE A 27 -3.00 3.45 10.31
CA ILE A 27 -2.10 2.54 9.58
C ILE A 27 -0.86 2.23 10.43
N ASP A 28 -0.26 3.23 11.06
CA ASP A 28 0.91 3.04 11.92
C ASP A 28 0.63 2.15 13.13
N GLU A 29 -0.53 2.34 13.76
CA GLU A 29 -0.95 1.50 14.88
C GLU A 29 -1.18 0.05 14.44
N GLN A 30 -1.83 -0.15 13.30
CA GLN A 30 -2.08 -1.49 12.74
C GLN A 30 -0.78 -2.20 12.32
N LEU A 31 0.19 -1.46 11.78
CA LEU A 31 1.50 -1.99 11.43
C LEU A 31 2.42 -2.22 12.64
N GLY A 32 1.95 -1.95 13.87
CA GLY A 32 2.72 -2.19 15.08
C GLY A 32 3.94 -1.27 15.19
N TYR A 33 3.87 -0.05 14.66
CA TYR A 33 4.95 0.95 14.65
C TYR A 33 5.30 1.50 16.07
N ARG A 34 4.95 0.77 17.12
CA ARG A 34 5.19 1.12 18.54
C ARG A 34 6.54 0.63 19.07
N ARG A 35 7.32 -0.14 18.31
CA ARG A 35 8.67 -0.56 18.73
C ARG A 35 9.69 -0.27 17.63
N THR A 36 10.78 0.36 18.05
CA THR A 36 11.92 0.98 17.36
C THR A 36 12.52 0.24 16.14
N TYR A 37 12.06 -0.96 15.78
CA TYR A 37 12.64 -1.78 14.72
C TYR A 37 11.61 -2.56 13.86
N SER A 38 10.31 -2.26 13.92
CA SER A 38 9.38 -2.83 12.94
C SER A 38 9.41 -1.99 11.66
N HIS A 39 10.09 -2.51 10.64
CA HIS A 39 10.06 -2.03 9.25
C HIS A 39 8.66 -2.22 8.63
N GLY A 40 7.62 -1.61 9.22
CA GLY A 40 6.28 -1.59 8.65
C GLY A 40 6.28 -0.77 7.38
N ASN A 41 6.25 -1.42 6.21
CA ASN A 41 6.25 -0.71 4.94
C ASN A 41 4.84 -0.19 4.64
N ARG A 42 4.53 1.04 5.10
CA ARG A 42 3.27 1.74 4.81
C ARG A 42 2.90 1.69 3.33
N SER A 43 3.90 1.79 2.45
CA SER A 43 3.68 1.76 1.00
C SER A 43 3.16 0.41 0.53
N GLU A 44 3.63 -0.69 1.10
CA GLU A 44 3.14 -2.04 0.79
C GLU A 44 1.74 -2.27 1.35
N PHE A 45 1.45 -1.78 2.56
CA PHE A 45 0.10 -1.82 3.11
C PHE A 45 -0.89 -1.11 2.19
N VAL A 46 -0.55 0.12 1.77
CA VAL A 46 -1.40 0.91 0.87
C VAL A 46 -1.53 0.24 -0.50
N ARG A 47 -0.44 -0.33 -1.05
CA ARG A 47 -0.48 -1.07 -2.32
C ARG A 47 -1.45 -2.24 -2.27
N GLN A 48 -1.32 -3.10 -1.25
CA GLN A 48 -2.19 -4.26 -1.07
C GLN A 48 -3.66 -3.84 -0.91
N ALA A 49 -3.92 -2.84 -0.06
CA ALA A 49 -5.28 -2.35 0.16
C ALA A 49 -5.96 -1.83 -1.13
N ILE A 50 -5.19 -1.16 -2.01
CA ILE A 50 -5.67 -0.70 -3.33
C ILE A 50 -5.98 -1.91 -4.23
N GLU A 51 -5.06 -2.87 -4.34
CA GLU A 51 -5.25 -4.07 -5.17
C GLU A 51 -6.45 -4.89 -4.73
N GLU A 52 -6.60 -5.13 -3.42
CA GLU A 52 -7.74 -5.84 -2.85
C GLU A 52 -9.07 -5.10 -3.09
N LYS A 53 -9.08 -3.77 -2.98
CA LYS A 53 -10.28 -2.97 -3.27
C LYS A 53 -10.66 -3.06 -4.75
N LEU A 54 -9.69 -2.95 -5.65
CA LEU A 54 -9.92 -3.10 -7.08
C LEU A 54 -10.46 -4.49 -7.43
N GLN A 55 -9.92 -5.55 -6.82
CA GLN A 55 -10.42 -6.91 -7.03
C GLN A 55 -11.86 -7.08 -6.54
N ARG A 56 -12.19 -6.56 -5.35
CA ARG A 56 -13.58 -6.59 -4.82
C ARG A 56 -14.55 -5.81 -5.70
N ASP A 57 -14.13 -4.66 -6.20
CA ASP A 57 -14.98 -3.82 -7.03
C ASP A 57 -15.17 -4.40 -8.43
N ALA A 58 -14.13 -4.96 -9.04
CA ALA A 58 -14.23 -5.63 -10.33
C ALA A 58 -15.27 -6.76 -10.31
N GLN A 59 -15.32 -7.54 -9.23
CA GLN A 59 -16.33 -8.59 -9.04
C GLN A 59 -17.77 -8.06 -8.94
N ARG A 60 -17.95 -6.78 -8.63
CA ARG A 60 -19.27 -6.15 -8.46
C ARG A 60 -19.82 -5.53 -9.74
N PHE A 61 -19.00 -5.40 -10.79
CA PHE A 61 -19.40 -4.86 -12.09
C PHE A 61 -19.63 -5.94 -13.16
N ASP A 62 -19.35 -7.20 -12.85
CA ASP A 62 -19.57 -8.37 -13.72
C ASP A 62 -20.91 -9.10 -13.44
N ASP A 63 -21.82 -8.49 -12.64
CA ASP A 63 -23.18 -8.96 -12.32
C ASP A 63 -24.25 -7.98 -12.84
#